data_AF-A0A1G0CPD4-F1
#
_entry.id   AF-A0A1G0CPD4-F1
#
_cell.length_a   1.000
_cell.length_b   1.000
_cell.length_c   1.000
_cell.angle_alpha   90.00
_cell.angle_beta   90.00
_cell.angle_gamma   90.00
#
_symmetry.space_group_name_H-M   'P 1'
#
loop_
_entity.id
_entity.type
_entity.pdbx_description
1 polymer ?
#
loop_
_entity_poly.entity_id
_entity_poly.type
_entity_poly.pdbx_seq_one_letter_code
_entity_poly.pdbx_strand_id
1 'polypeptide(L)'
;MFLGGALQSIAVMLWLLVEMATRYGVAGRPVDWPVASSAVHSYLMIYGLFPFFIFGFLMTTFPRWMNGKEIPARRYVPAFVLLMLGAAGFYAGLLTGRIVLLAAVFATLAGWGVALYALLRVLLDAQHPDKRHPQIIFIALSMGWCSLVAYLVWLGSDNMAWLRFAIQGGLWFFLLPVFASVAHRMIPFFTSTALPQHLVTRPLWAWWTMLAASVMHGLLQLADAAAWLWLCDAPLAAAALYLTYVWGLRRSLSIPMLGVLHIGFAWLGIAMLLFAVQSFASFLSHGQMFIWGLAPLHALTIGCFATLLIG
;
A
#
# COMPACT_ATOMS: atom_id res chain seq x y z
N MET A 1 12.00 -9.17 8.05
CA MET A 1 11.63 -7.74 8.02
C MET A 1 10.35 -7.45 8.82
N PHE A 2 9.50 -8.44 9.12
CA PHE A 2 8.31 -8.28 9.97
C PHE A 2 8.58 -7.63 11.34
N LEU A 3 9.71 -7.91 11.99
CA LEU A 3 10.10 -7.22 13.23
C LEU A 3 10.15 -5.69 13.05
N GLY A 4 10.78 -5.21 11.97
CA GLY A 4 10.82 -3.78 11.66
C GLY A 4 9.42 -3.22 11.39
N GLY A 5 8.58 -3.97 10.69
CA GLY A 5 7.18 -3.62 10.49
C GLY A 5 6.40 -3.50 11.80
N ALA A 6 6.54 -4.45 12.72
CA ALA A 6 5.87 -4.42 14.02
C ALA A 6 6.32 -3.23 14.88
N LEU A 7 7.63 -2.97 14.94
CA LEU A 7 8.18 -1.79 15.61
C LEU A 7 7.65 -0.50 14.98
N GLN A 8 7.61 -0.43 13.66
CA GLN A 8 7.08 0.73 12.93
C GLN A 8 5.60 0.94 13.19
N SER A 9 4.79 -0.11 13.25
CA SER A 9 3.36 -0.04 13.62
C SER A 9 3.17 0.59 14.98
N ILE A 10 3.97 0.18 15.98
CA ILE A 10 3.89 0.76 17.32
C ILE A 10 4.35 2.23 17.28
N ALA A 11 5.49 2.50 16.67
CA ALA A 11 6.08 3.83 16.62
C ALA A 11 5.15 4.85 15.93
N VAL A 12 4.51 4.47 14.83
CA VAL A 12 3.59 5.37 14.14
C VAL A 12 2.31 5.60 14.92
N MET A 13 1.78 4.59 15.61
CA MET A 13 0.60 4.77 16.48
C MET A 13 0.91 5.66 17.68
N LEU A 14 2.10 5.54 18.26
CA LEU A 14 2.56 6.45 19.32
C LEU A 14 2.71 7.88 18.81
N TRP A 15 3.34 8.08 17.65
CA TRP A 15 3.43 9.40 17.03
C TRP A 15 2.05 10.00 16.76
N LEU A 16 1.12 9.21 16.22
CA LEU A 16 -0.24 9.64 15.89
C LEU A 16 -1.05 9.97 17.16
N LEU A 17 -0.86 9.22 18.25
CA LEU A 17 -1.44 9.51 19.55
C LEU A 17 -0.97 10.87 20.09
N VAL A 18 0.35 11.14 20.04
CA VAL A 18 0.92 12.43 20.46
C VAL A 18 0.38 13.56 19.60
N GLU A 19 0.38 13.39 18.28
CA GLU A 19 -0.14 14.38 17.34
C GLU A 19 -1.61 14.71 17.60
N MET A 20 -2.46 13.70 17.82
CA MET A 20 -3.88 13.95 18.12
C MET A 20 -4.08 14.56 19.51
N ALA A 21 -3.40 14.06 20.54
CA ALA A 21 -3.55 14.58 21.91
C ALA A 21 -3.15 16.05 22.01
N THR A 22 -2.07 16.45 21.33
CA THR A 22 -1.58 17.82 21.33
C THR A 22 -2.43 18.73 20.46
N ARG A 23 -2.89 18.24 19.29
CA ARG A 23 -3.72 19.02 18.35
C ARG A 23 -5.11 19.34 18.91
N TYR A 24 -5.70 18.45 19.69
CA TYR A 24 -6.99 18.67 20.36
C TYR A 24 -6.84 19.30 21.76
N GLY A 25 -5.64 19.72 22.17
CA GLY A 25 -5.39 20.38 23.44
C GLY A 25 -5.54 19.49 24.67
N VAL A 26 -5.60 18.16 24.49
CA VAL A 26 -5.63 17.18 25.58
C VAL A 26 -4.29 17.13 26.31
N ALA A 27 -3.19 17.33 25.58
CA ALA A 27 -1.84 17.34 26.13
C ALA A 27 -1.02 18.50 25.55
N GLY A 28 -1.02 19.65 26.22
CA GLY A 28 -0.21 20.80 25.85
C GLY A 28 -0.64 21.47 24.54
N ARG A 29 0.31 22.09 23.85
CA ARG A 29 0.11 22.77 22.56
C ARG A 29 0.41 21.81 21.41
N PRO A 30 -0.16 22.03 20.21
CA PRO A 30 0.19 21.27 19.01
C PRO A 30 1.71 21.24 18.81
N VAL A 31 2.25 20.07 18.48
CA VAL A 31 3.69 19.94 18.23
C VAL A 31 4.04 20.55 16.88
N ASP A 32 5.03 21.43 16.86
CA ASP A 32 5.55 22.03 15.63
C ASP A 32 6.59 21.11 15.00
N TRP A 33 6.16 20.35 13.99
CA TRP A 33 7.06 19.49 13.21
C TRP A 33 7.79 20.28 12.11
N PRO A 34 8.97 19.81 11.63
CA PRO A 34 9.71 20.46 10.54
C PRO A 34 8.97 20.49 9.19
N VAL A 35 7.93 19.67 9.02
CA VAL A 35 7.07 19.62 7.83
C VAL A 35 5.62 19.39 8.26
N ALA A 36 4.67 19.67 7.37
CA ALA A 36 3.24 19.52 7.68
C ALA A 36 2.88 18.10 8.19
N SER A 37 2.11 18.01 9.28
CA SER A 37 1.71 16.73 9.89
C SER A 37 1.02 15.78 8.92
N SER A 38 0.28 16.30 7.94
CA SER A 38 -0.34 15.48 6.88
C SER A 38 0.70 14.77 6.01
N ALA A 39 1.79 15.45 5.66
CA ALA A 39 2.88 14.86 4.89
C ALA A 39 3.71 13.85 5.71
N VAL A 40 3.85 14.09 7.03
CA VAL A 40 4.43 13.11 7.96
C VAL A 40 3.56 11.85 8.03
N HIS A 41 2.26 12.03 8.25
CA HIS A 41 1.29 10.95 8.29
C HIS A 41 1.30 10.12 6.99
N SER A 42 1.22 10.77 5.82
CA SER A 42 1.26 10.07 4.53
C SER A 42 2.56 9.30 4.33
N TYR A 43 3.71 9.85 4.71
CA TYR A 43 4.98 9.13 4.63
C TYR A 43 4.99 7.90 5.51
N LEU A 44 4.65 8.06 6.79
CA LEU A 44 4.69 6.98 7.77
C LEU A 44 3.71 5.86 7.41
N MET A 45 2.54 6.20 6.87
CA MET A 45 1.55 5.22 6.41
C MET A 45 1.98 4.51 5.11
N ILE A 46 2.37 5.24 4.07
CA ILE A 46 2.60 4.66 2.73
C ILE A 46 3.99 4.01 2.63
N TYR A 47 5.03 4.71 3.13
CA TYR A 47 6.43 4.37 2.92
C TYR A 47 7.11 3.82 4.19
N GLY A 48 6.61 4.16 5.37
CA GLY A 48 7.09 3.63 6.64
C GLY A 48 6.51 2.25 6.95
N LEU A 49 5.19 2.16 7.07
CA LEU A 49 4.48 1.00 7.60
C LEU A 49 4.48 -0.21 6.64
N PHE A 50 3.83 -0.07 5.48
CA PHE A 50 3.59 -1.20 4.56
C PHE A 50 4.87 -1.85 3.99
N PRO A 51 5.91 -1.09 3.59
CA PRO A 51 7.06 -1.69 2.90
C PRO A 51 7.82 -2.74 3.70
N PHE A 52 7.93 -2.63 5.03
CA PHE A 52 8.58 -3.65 5.85
C PHE A 52 7.89 -5.01 5.76
N PHE A 53 6.56 -5.01 5.79
CA PHE A 53 5.75 -6.22 5.68
C PHE A 53 5.74 -6.76 4.26
N ILE A 54 5.56 -5.88 3.26
CA ILE A 54 5.59 -6.25 1.84
C ILE A 54 6.93 -6.89 1.48
N PHE A 55 8.06 -6.27 1.82
CA PHE A 55 9.35 -6.88 1.57
C PHE A 55 9.60 -8.12 2.42
N GLY A 56 9.18 -8.13 3.69
CA GLY A 56 9.27 -9.32 4.54
C GLY A 56 8.58 -10.53 3.91
N PHE A 57 7.37 -10.33 3.42
CA PHE A 57 6.61 -11.33 2.70
C PHE A 57 7.29 -11.73 1.38
N LEU A 58 7.56 -10.76 0.50
CA LEU A 58 8.06 -11.03 -0.84
C LEU A 58 9.47 -11.63 -0.85
N MET A 59 10.33 -11.32 0.12
CA MET A 59 11.66 -11.94 0.20
C MET A 59 11.58 -13.47 0.39
N THR A 60 10.43 -13.99 0.84
CA THR A 60 10.19 -15.43 1.02
C THR A 60 9.27 -16.02 -0.04
N THR A 61 8.17 -15.35 -0.38
CA THR A 61 7.14 -15.90 -1.27
C THR A 61 7.45 -15.66 -2.74
N PHE A 62 8.12 -14.55 -3.08
CA PHE A 62 8.43 -14.19 -4.45
C PHE A 62 9.31 -15.24 -5.17
N PRO A 63 10.40 -15.77 -4.55
CA PRO A 63 11.14 -16.88 -5.15
C PRO A 63 10.30 -18.15 -5.29
N ARG A 64 9.53 -18.50 -4.24
CA ARG A 64 8.71 -19.72 -4.22
C ARG A 64 7.64 -19.72 -5.32
N TRP A 65 7.05 -18.57 -5.62
CA TRP A 65 6.06 -18.43 -6.70
C TRP A 65 6.60 -18.75 -8.08
N MET A 66 7.91 -18.68 -8.27
CA MET A 66 8.59 -18.93 -9.53
C MET A 66 9.53 -20.14 -9.45
N ASN A 67 9.39 -21.00 -8.43
CA ASN A 67 10.30 -22.13 -8.17
C ASN A 67 11.79 -21.71 -8.17
N GLY A 68 12.07 -20.49 -7.72
CA GLY A 68 13.40 -19.91 -7.65
C GLY A 68 14.11 -20.25 -6.33
N LYS A 69 15.42 -20.01 -6.31
CA LYS A 69 16.26 -20.17 -5.10
C LYS A 69 15.93 -19.10 -4.07
N GLU A 70 16.07 -19.44 -2.79
CA GLU A 70 15.91 -18.50 -1.69
C GLU A 70 16.88 -17.31 -1.80
N ILE A 71 16.43 -16.14 -1.34
CA ILE A 71 17.24 -14.92 -1.39
C ILE A 71 18.28 -14.99 -0.27
N PRO A 72 19.59 -14.92 -0.57
CA PRO A 72 20.63 -15.04 0.45
C PRO A 72 20.67 -13.82 1.37
N ALA A 73 21.10 -14.02 2.62
CA ALA A 73 21.21 -12.97 3.65
C ALA A 73 21.95 -11.72 3.19
N ARG A 74 23.03 -11.88 2.40
CA ARG A 74 23.80 -10.78 1.80
C ARG A 74 22.97 -9.81 0.96
N ARG A 75 21.78 -10.19 0.50
CA ARG A 75 20.89 -9.34 -0.29
C ARG A 75 19.76 -8.72 0.55
N TYR A 76 19.14 -9.48 1.46
CA TYR A 76 18.00 -8.94 2.24
C TYR A 76 18.41 -8.24 3.53
N VAL A 77 19.54 -8.59 4.15
CA VAL A 77 20.00 -7.95 5.40
C VAL A 77 20.37 -6.48 5.18
N PRO A 78 21.17 -6.10 4.16
CA PRO A 78 21.47 -4.69 3.93
C PRO A 78 20.22 -3.85 3.64
N ALA A 79 19.27 -4.40 2.87
CA ALA A 79 17.97 -3.76 2.63
C ALA A 79 17.24 -3.51 3.96
N PHE A 80 17.17 -4.50 4.85
CA PHE A 80 16.51 -4.37 6.14
C PHE A 80 17.18 -3.31 7.03
N VAL A 81 18.52 -3.33 7.13
CA VAL A 81 19.25 -2.36 7.94
C VAL A 81 19.03 -0.94 7.43
N LEU A 82 19.13 -0.71 6.12
CA LEU A 82 18.91 0.62 5.53
C LEU A 82 17.47 1.12 5.73
N LEU A 83 16.47 0.24 5.59
CA LEU A 83 15.08 0.59 5.89
C LEU A 83 14.89 0.93 7.37
N MET A 84 15.50 0.18 8.29
CA MET A 84 15.43 0.46 9.73
C MET A 84 16.13 1.78 10.10
N LEU A 85 17.29 2.05 9.51
CA LEU A 85 18.00 3.32 9.68
C LEU A 85 17.18 4.49 9.14
N GLY A 86 16.53 4.31 7.98
CA GLY A 86 15.60 5.30 7.43
C GLY A 86 14.41 5.55 8.35
N ALA A 87 13.79 4.51 8.89
CA ALA A 87 12.67 4.63 9.82
C ALA A 87 13.09 5.36 11.12
N ALA A 88 14.16 4.92 11.78
CA ALA A 88 14.67 5.55 13.00
C ALA A 88 15.12 7.00 12.76
N GLY A 89 15.84 7.23 11.65
CA GLY A 89 16.28 8.55 11.23
C GLY A 89 15.10 9.49 10.94
N PHE A 90 13.98 8.98 10.44
CA PHE A 90 12.81 9.79 10.15
C PHE A 90 12.19 10.35 11.44
N TYR A 91 12.00 9.51 12.46
CA TYR A 91 11.54 9.97 13.77
C TYR A 91 12.54 10.93 14.43
N ALA A 92 13.84 10.64 14.35
CA ALA A 92 14.87 11.57 14.83
C ALA A 92 14.82 12.90 14.07
N GLY A 93 14.56 12.86 12.77
CA GLY A 93 14.42 14.05 11.92
C GLY A 93 13.20 14.90 12.26
N LEU A 94 12.11 14.30 12.70
CA LEU A 94 10.95 15.05 13.22
C LEU A 94 11.31 15.88 14.46
N LEU A 95 12.29 15.42 15.27
CA LEU A 95 12.72 16.11 16.49
C LEU A 95 13.88 17.09 16.27
N THR A 96 14.71 16.85 15.24
CA THR A 96 15.98 17.58 15.05
C THR A 96 15.96 18.53 13.86
N GLY A 97 15.18 18.22 12.81
CA GLY A 97 15.02 19.08 11.66
C GLY A 97 15.12 18.39 10.31
N ARG A 98 14.92 19.20 9.28
CA ARG A 98 14.70 18.78 7.89
C ARG A 98 15.88 18.05 7.23
N ILE A 99 17.12 18.39 7.58
CA ILE A 99 18.32 17.74 7.02
C ILE A 99 18.37 16.25 7.40
N VAL A 100 18.03 15.94 8.65
CA VAL A 100 17.99 14.55 9.13
C VAL A 100 16.82 13.80 8.47
N LEU A 101 15.68 14.46 8.23
CA LEU A 101 14.59 13.87 7.44
C LEU A 101 15.04 13.51 6.01
N LEU A 102 15.79 14.39 5.33
CA LEU A 102 16.31 14.11 3.99
C LEU A 102 17.22 12.88 3.99
N ALA A 103 18.16 12.82 4.94
CA ALA A 103 19.06 11.67 5.08
C ALA A 103 18.29 10.37 5.38
N ALA A 104 17.25 10.45 6.22
CA ALA A 104 16.39 9.32 6.55
C ALA A 104 15.61 8.79 5.34
N VAL A 105 14.97 9.68 4.57
CA VAL A 105 14.25 9.31 3.35
C VAL A 105 15.21 8.72 2.31
N PHE A 106 16.42 9.26 2.19
CA PHE A 106 17.47 8.69 1.33
C PHE A 106 17.89 7.28 1.76
N ALA A 107 18.07 7.04 3.07
CA ALA A 107 18.36 5.70 3.59
C ALA A 107 17.22 4.71 3.28
N THR A 108 15.96 5.12 3.44
CA THR A 108 14.79 4.31 3.04
C THR A 108 14.81 3.99 1.54
N LEU A 109 15.10 4.97 0.69
CA LEU A 109 15.23 4.77 -0.77
C LEU A 109 16.34 3.79 -1.14
N ALA A 110 17.50 3.90 -0.48
CA ALA A 110 18.62 2.99 -0.70
C ALA A 110 18.25 1.56 -0.26
N GLY A 111 17.64 1.39 0.91
CA GLY A 111 17.19 0.09 1.41
C GLY A 111 16.14 -0.56 0.51
N TRP A 112 15.17 0.21 0.05
CA TRP A 112 14.18 -0.22 -0.93
C TRP A 112 14.83 -0.58 -2.27
N GLY A 113 15.80 0.19 -2.75
CA GLY A 113 16.55 -0.10 -3.97
C GLY A 113 17.32 -1.42 -3.90
N VAL A 114 17.98 -1.71 -2.78
CA VAL A 114 18.62 -3.01 -2.53
C VAL A 114 17.59 -4.15 -2.51
N ALA A 115 16.41 -3.91 -1.92
CA ALA A 115 15.33 -4.89 -1.92
C ALA A 115 14.80 -5.18 -3.34
N LEU A 116 14.58 -4.13 -4.15
CA LEU A 116 14.21 -4.26 -5.55
C LEU A 116 15.27 -5.05 -6.33
N TYR A 117 16.55 -4.74 -6.15
CA TYR A 117 17.62 -5.50 -6.79
C TYR A 117 17.54 -7.00 -6.45
N ALA A 118 17.32 -7.34 -5.18
CA ALA A 118 17.18 -8.72 -4.75
C ALA A 118 15.99 -9.43 -5.44
N LEU A 119 14.84 -8.78 -5.54
CA LEU A 119 13.65 -9.31 -6.23
C LEU A 119 13.84 -9.40 -7.75
N LEU A 120 14.50 -8.41 -8.35
CA LEU A 120 14.83 -8.40 -9.77
C LEU A 120 15.71 -9.61 -10.14
N ARG A 121 16.73 -9.91 -9.33
CA ARG A 121 17.56 -11.10 -9.53
C ARG A 121 16.73 -12.38 -9.52
N VAL A 122 15.79 -12.52 -8.59
CA VAL A 122 14.89 -13.68 -8.57
C VAL A 122 14.05 -13.75 -9.84
N LEU A 123 13.49 -12.62 -10.29
CA LEU A 123 12.65 -12.55 -11.48
C LEU A 123 13.41 -12.97 -12.75
N LEU A 124 14.67 -12.55 -12.87
CA LEU A 124 15.53 -12.87 -14.00
C LEU A 124 16.06 -14.31 -13.95
N ASP A 125 16.46 -14.77 -12.77
CA ASP A 125 17.12 -16.07 -12.61
C ASP A 125 16.13 -17.26 -12.66
N ALA A 126 14.87 -17.07 -12.23
CA ALA A 126 13.86 -18.13 -12.20
C ALA A 126 13.42 -18.56 -13.61
N GLN A 127 13.13 -19.85 -13.81
CA GLN A 127 12.72 -20.40 -15.13
C GLN A 127 11.22 -20.70 -15.22
N HIS A 128 10.40 -20.23 -14.26
CA HIS A 128 8.97 -20.50 -14.27
C HIS A 128 8.26 -19.83 -15.47
N PRO A 129 7.38 -20.54 -16.19
CA PRO A 129 6.76 -20.03 -17.41
C PRO A 129 5.77 -18.89 -17.18
N ASP A 130 5.03 -18.90 -16.07
CA ASP A 130 4.13 -17.81 -15.68
C ASP A 130 4.75 -16.93 -14.60
N LYS A 131 5.06 -15.68 -14.96
CA LYS A 131 5.60 -14.66 -14.03
C LYS A 131 4.72 -13.41 -13.96
N ARG A 132 3.47 -13.46 -14.42
CA ARG A 132 2.59 -12.28 -14.53
C ARG A 132 2.43 -11.53 -13.21
N HIS A 133 2.01 -12.22 -12.13
CA HIS A 133 1.86 -11.59 -10.81
C HIS A 133 3.20 -11.06 -10.27
N PRO A 134 4.31 -11.84 -10.23
CA PRO A 134 5.62 -11.32 -9.85
C PRO A 134 6.06 -10.06 -10.62
N GLN A 135 5.85 -10.03 -11.94
CA GLN A 135 6.22 -8.89 -12.79
C GLN A 135 5.42 -7.64 -12.42
N ILE A 136 4.10 -7.76 -12.29
CA ILE A 136 3.26 -6.62 -11.90
C ILE A 136 3.60 -6.12 -10.50
N ILE A 137 3.85 -7.02 -9.54
CA ILE A 137 4.27 -6.63 -8.18
C ILE A 137 5.61 -5.90 -8.22
N PHE A 138 6.56 -6.38 -9.02
CA PHE A 138 7.86 -5.71 -9.19
C PHE A 138 7.72 -4.30 -9.82
N ILE A 139 6.88 -4.16 -10.84
CA ILE A 139 6.57 -2.86 -11.46
C ILE A 139 5.94 -1.92 -10.42
N ALA A 140 4.94 -2.39 -9.67
CA ALA A 140 4.29 -1.60 -8.64
C ALA A 140 5.24 -1.16 -7.52
N LEU A 141 6.16 -2.04 -7.08
CA LEU A 141 7.21 -1.69 -6.12
C LEU A 141 8.19 -0.66 -6.68
N SER A 142 8.49 -0.72 -7.98
CA SER A 142 9.34 0.25 -8.66
C SER A 142 8.64 1.61 -8.78
N MET A 143 7.34 1.62 -9.06
CA MET A 143 6.52 2.84 -9.02
C MET A 143 6.48 3.43 -7.61
N GLY A 144 6.37 2.60 -6.57
CA GLY A 144 6.45 3.05 -5.17
C GLY A 144 7.79 3.67 -4.82
N TRP A 145 8.88 3.11 -5.33
CA TRP A 145 10.21 3.70 -5.22
C TRP A 145 10.29 5.08 -5.91
N CYS A 146 9.76 5.21 -7.13
CA CYS A 146 9.69 6.50 -7.83
C CYS A 146 8.82 7.53 -7.09
N SER A 147 7.69 7.11 -6.51
CA SER A 147 6.85 8.00 -5.69
C SER A 147 7.54 8.43 -4.39
N LEU A 148 8.39 7.56 -3.80
CA LEU A 148 9.24 7.94 -2.67
C LEU A 148 10.35 8.91 -3.07
N VAL A 149 10.91 8.81 -4.29
CA VAL A 149 11.82 9.83 -4.84
C VAL A 149 11.11 11.17 -4.95
N ALA A 150 9.86 11.21 -5.42
CA ALA A 150 9.07 12.43 -5.44
C ALA A 150 8.89 13.03 -4.03
N TYR A 151 8.69 12.20 -3.00
CA TYR A 151 8.65 12.67 -1.61
C TYR A 151 9.98 13.31 -1.19
N LEU A 152 11.12 12.69 -1.54
CA LEU A 152 12.44 13.24 -1.27
C LEU A 152 12.64 14.60 -1.97
N VAL A 153 12.25 14.71 -3.24
CA VAL A 153 12.35 15.96 -4.02
C VAL A 153 11.47 17.04 -3.41
N TRP A 154 10.23 16.72 -3.00
CA TRP A 154 9.38 17.65 -2.25
C TRP A 154 10.06 18.11 -0.96
N LEU A 155 10.63 17.18 -0.20
CA LEU A 155 11.32 17.49 1.05
C LEU A 155 12.55 18.38 0.82
N GLY A 156 13.13 18.44 -0.38
CA GLY A 156 14.20 19.39 -0.72
C GLY A 156 13.74 20.70 -1.35
N SER A 157 12.56 20.73 -1.97
CA SER A 157 12.12 21.83 -2.84
C SER A 157 10.86 22.58 -2.39
N ASP A 158 10.10 22.05 -1.43
CA ASP A 158 8.78 22.58 -1.02
C ASP A 158 7.76 22.69 -2.17
N ASN A 159 7.95 21.97 -3.27
CA ASN A 159 6.98 21.99 -4.37
C ASN A 159 5.89 20.94 -4.16
N MET A 160 4.67 21.41 -3.88
CA MET A 160 3.52 20.55 -3.54
C MET A 160 3.11 19.57 -4.65
N ALA A 161 3.46 19.82 -5.92
CA ALA A 161 3.19 18.87 -7.00
C ALA A 161 3.90 17.53 -6.75
N TRP A 162 5.14 17.58 -6.24
CA TRP A 162 5.91 16.38 -5.90
C TRP A 162 5.33 15.64 -4.68
N LEU A 163 4.83 16.37 -3.68
CA LEU A 163 4.11 15.74 -2.56
C LEU A 163 2.82 15.07 -3.03
N ARG A 164 2.04 15.75 -3.88
CA ARG A 164 0.82 15.20 -4.47
C ARG A 164 1.13 13.92 -5.25
N PHE A 165 2.17 13.93 -6.07
CA PHE A 165 2.61 12.74 -6.79
C PHE A 165 3.09 11.62 -5.86
N ALA A 166 3.82 11.95 -4.79
CA ALA A 166 4.24 10.96 -3.80
C ALA A 166 3.05 10.30 -3.11
N ILE A 167 2.02 11.05 -2.72
CA ILE A 167 0.85 10.48 -2.05
C ILE A 167 0.02 9.65 -3.03
N GLN A 168 -0.36 10.23 -4.17
CA GLN A 168 -1.22 9.56 -5.14
C GLN A 168 -0.51 8.37 -5.79
N GLY A 169 0.76 8.52 -6.18
CA GLY A 169 1.53 7.44 -6.78
C GLY A 169 1.80 6.30 -5.79
N GLY A 170 2.08 6.63 -4.53
CA GLY A 170 2.25 5.63 -3.48
C GLY A 170 0.99 4.80 -3.22
N LEU A 171 -0.19 5.40 -3.30
CA LEU A 171 -1.47 4.70 -3.13
C LEU A 171 -1.86 3.89 -4.38
N TRP A 172 -1.91 4.54 -5.54
CA TRP A 172 -2.59 4.03 -6.73
C TRP A 172 -1.67 3.32 -7.72
N PHE A 173 -0.37 3.62 -7.73
CA PHE A 173 0.60 2.93 -8.59
C PHE A 173 1.43 1.90 -7.83
N PHE A 174 1.41 1.95 -6.49
CA PHE A 174 2.16 1.05 -5.63
C PHE A 174 1.27 0.18 -4.73
N LEU A 175 0.66 0.73 -3.68
CA LEU A 175 -0.03 -0.10 -2.67
C LEU A 175 -1.19 -0.89 -3.25
N LEU A 176 -2.14 -0.24 -3.93
CA LEU A 176 -3.31 -0.92 -4.47
C LEU A 176 -2.93 -2.03 -5.48
N PRO A 177 -2.05 -1.79 -6.47
CA PRO A 177 -1.60 -2.85 -7.37
C PRO A 177 -0.90 -4.02 -6.67
N VAL A 178 -0.09 -3.75 -5.63
CA VAL A 178 0.56 -4.81 -4.83
C VAL A 178 -0.49 -5.64 -4.08
N PHE A 179 -1.36 -5.00 -3.30
CA PHE A 179 -2.37 -5.70 -2.51
C PHE A 179 -3.35 -6.47 -3.41
N ALA A 180 -3.83 -5.88 -4.51
CA ALA A 180 -4.72 -6.56 -5.44
C ALA A 180 -4.04 -7.79 -6.09
N SER A 181 -2.77 -7.69 -6.46
CA SER A 181 -2.03 -8.79 -7.09
C SER A 181 -1.69 -9.91 -6.11
N VAL A 182 -1.30 -9.56 -4.88
CA VAL A 182 -1.04 -10.53 -3.81
C VAL A 182 -2.34 -11.23 -3.42
N ALA A 183 -3.43 -10.47 -3.19
CA ALA A 183 -4.73 -11.01 -2.83
C ALA A 183 -5.28 -11.97 -3.90
N HIS A 184 -5.25 -11.56 -5.18
CA HIS A 184 -5.70 -12.40 -6.29
C HIS A 184 -4.95 -13.73 -6.40
N ARG A 185 -3.68 -13.76 -5.98
CA ARG A 185 -2.88 -15.00 -6.00
C ARG A 185 -3.06 -15.82 -4.72
N MET A 186 -3.03 -15.18 -3.56
CA MET A 186 -2.90 -15.81 -2.25
C MET A 186 -4.23 -16.17 -1.60
N ILE A 187 -5.27 -15.35 -1.75
CA ILE A 187 -6.57 -15.65 -1.14
C ILE A 187 -7.14 -16.96 -1.68
N PRO A 188 -7.21 -17.18 -3.01
CA PRO A 188 -7.64 -18.47 -3.56
C PRO A 188 -6.77 -19.65 -3.13
N PHE A 189 -5.45 -19.43 -3.03
CA PHE A 189 -4.50 -20.47 -2.61
C PHE A 189 -4.75 -20.89 -1.15
N PHE A 190 -4.93 -19.93 -0.25
CA PHE A 190 -5.25 -20.22 1.15
C PHE A 190 -6.62 -20.86 1.29
N THR A 191 -7.63 -20.39 0.53
CA THR A 191 -8.96 -20.99 0.52
C THR A 191 -8.93 -22.44 0.05
N SER A 192 -8.23 -22.76 -1.05
CA SER A 192 -8.15 -24.14 -1.55
C SER A 192 -7.37 -25.06 -0.63
N THR A 193 -6.39 -24.52 0.11
CA THR A 193 -5.61 -25.29 1.08
C THR A 193 -6.40 -25.59 2.35
N ALA A 194 -7.18 -24.61 2.83
CA ALA A 194 -7.96 -24.72 4.06
C ALA A 194 -9.33 -25.39 3.86
N LEU A 195 -9.90 -25.31 2.65
CA LEU A 195 -11.19 -25.90 2.26
C LEU A 195 -11.01 -26.77 1.00
N PRO A 196 -10.50 -28.01 1.12
CA PRO A 196 -10.04 -28.83 -0.01
C PRO A 196 -11.12 -29.17 -1.05
N GLN A 197 -12.40 -29.12 -0.68
CA GLN A 197 -13.52 -29.43 -1.57
C GLN A 197 -13.99 -28.20 -2.39
N HIS A 198 -13.37 -27.04 -2.23
CA HIS A 198 -13.77 -25.81 -2.91
C HIS A 198 -12.77 -25.42 -4.00
N LEU A 199 -13.16 -25.64 -5.27
CA LEU A 199 -12.42 -25.13 -6.42
C LEU A 199 -12.65 -23.61 -6.53
N VAL A 200 -11.64 -22.84 -6.16
CA VAL A 200 -11.69 -21.37 -6.24
C VAL A 200 -11.18 -20.91 -7.61
N THR A 201 -12.03 -20.20 -8.35
CA THR A 201 -11.64 -19.65 -9.65
C THR A 201 -10.81 -18.38 -9.48
N ARG A 202 -9.89 -18.16 -10.43
CA ARG A 202 -8.99 -17.00 -10.48
C ARG A 202 -9.14 -16.25 -11.80
N PRO A 203 -10.28 -15.56 -12.02
CA PRO A 203 -10.56 -14.91 -13.28
C PRO A 203 -9.63 -13.70 -13.47
N LEU A 204 -8.72 -13.81 -14.45
CA LEU A 204 -7.72 -12.78 -14.74
C LEU A 204 -8.35 -11.44 -15.15
N TRP A 205 -9.55 -11.44 -15.74
CA TRP A 205 -10.22 -10.20 -16.12
C TRP A 205 -10.42 -9.28 -14.92
N ALA A 206 -10.83 -9.82 -13.77
CA ALA A 206 -11.11 -9.03 -12.58
C ALA A 206 -9.83 -8.39 -12.03
N TRP A 207 -8.73 -9.14 -12.05
CA TRP A 207 -7.41 -8.63 -11.69
C TRP A 207 -6.94 -7.51 -12.62
N TRP A 208 -7.03 -7.70 -13.94
CA TRP A 208 -6.64 -6.66 -14.90
C TRP A 208 -7.52 -5.41 -14.81
N THR A 209 -8.83 -5.57 -14.59
CA THR A 209 -9.74 -4.44 -14.33
C THR A 209 -9.28 -3.66 -13.10
N MET A 210 -8.94 -4.33 -12.00
CA MET A 210 -8.46 -3.65 -10.80
C MET A 210 -7.17 -2.87 -11.03
N LEU A 211 -6.21 -3.45 -11.76
CA LEU A 211 -4.95 -2.79 -12.08
C LEU A 211 -5.14 -1.56 -12.99
N ALA A 212 -5.90 -1.73 -14.08
CA ALA A 212 -6.16 -0.65 -15.02
C ALA A 212 -6.93 0.50 -14.35
N ALA A 213 -7.96 0.17 -13.57
CA ALA A 213 -8.73 1.16 -12.82
C ALA A 213 -7.89 1.86 -11.73
N SER A 214 -7.00 1.14 -11.04
CA SER A 214 -6.06 1.74 -10.08
C SER A 214 -5.16 2.79 -10.74
N VAL A 215 -4.58 2.45 -11.90
CA VAL A 215 -3.75 3.39 -12.65
C VAL A 215 -4.58 4.58 -13.14
N MET A 216 -5.76 4.33 -13.70
CA MET A 216 -6.65 5.40 -14.16
C MET A 216 -7.06 6.34 -13.02
N HIS A 217 -7.39 5.80 -11.84
CA HIS A 217 -7.70 6.61 -10.65
C HIS A 217 -6.55 7.55 -10.31
N GLY A 218 -5.32 7.01 -10.23
CA GLY A 218 -4.13 7.81 -9.94
C GLY A 218 -3.88 8.90 -10.98
N LEU A 219 -4.06 8.61 -12.27
CA LEU A 219 -3.90 9.58 -13.35
C LEU A 219 -4.96 10.69 -13.30
N LEU A 220 -6.23 10.33 -13.06
CA LEU A 220 -7.31 11.31 -12.93
C LEU A 220 -7.13 12.21 -11.70
N GLN A 221 -6.69 11.67 -10.56
CA GLN A 221 -6.31 12.46 -9.39
C GLN A 221 -5.19 13.45 -9.70
N LEU A 222 -4.15 13.00 -10.43
CA LEU A 222 -3.02 13.85 -10.78
C LEU A 222 -3.36 14.93 -11.82
N ALA A 223 -4.37 14.68 -12.66
CA ALA A 223 -4.91 15.61 -13.63
C ALA A 223 -6.01 16.53 -13.05
N ASP A 224 -6.24 16.51 -11.73
CA ASP A 224 -7.27 17.29 -11.04
C ASP A 224 -8.71 17.01 -11.56
N ALA A 225 -8.93 15.80 -12.11
CA ALA A 225 -10.18 15.35 -12.69
C ALA A 225 -10.99 14.43 -11.74
N ALA A 226 -10.99 14.76 -10.44
CA ALA A 226 -11.56 13.89 -9.39
C ALA A 226 -13.07 13.60 -9.56
N ALA A 227 -13.82 14.46 -10.24
CA ALA A 227 -15.24 14.24 -10.54
C ALA A 227 -15.47 13.03 -11.47
N TRP A 228 -14.46 12.57 -12.21
CA TRP A 228 -14.57 11.48 -13.17
C TRP A 228 -14.13 10.12 -12.61
N LEU A 229 -13.71 10.06 -11.35
CA LEU A 229 -13.17 8.85 -10.74
C LEU A 229 -14.17 7.69 -10.71
N TRP A 230 -15.48 7.96 -10.69
CA TRP A 230 -16.52 6.92 -10.71
C TRP A 230 -16.40 6.00 -11.94
N LEU A 231 -15.84 6.48 -13.06
CA LEU A 231 -15.61 5.69 -14.26
C LEU A 231 -14.61 4.55 -14.06
N CYS A 232 -13.59 4.74 -13.22
CA CYS A 232 -12.64 3.69 -12.88
C CYS A 232 -13.04 2.95 -11.59
N ASP A 233 -13.61 3.66 -10.63
CA ASP A 233 -13.87 3.14 -9.30
C ASP A 233 -15.05 2.17 -9.26
N ALA A 234 -16.10 2.42 -10.07
CA ALA A 234 -17.22 1.50 -10.16
C ALA A 234 -16.83 0.13 -10.77
N PRO A 235 -16.09 0.05 -11.90
CA PRO A 235 -15.55 -1.21 -12.38
C PRO A 235 -14.62 -1.91 -11.38
N LEU A 236 -13.78 -1.16 -10.66
CA LEU A 236 -12.89 -1.72 -9.65
C LEU A 236 -13.70 -2.34 -8.49
N ALA A 237 -14.70 -1.61 -7.99
CA ALA A 237 -15.60 -2.08 -6.95
C ALA A 237 -16.35 -3.34 -7.39
N ALA A 238 -16.89 -3.35 -8.61
CA ALA A 238 -17.59 -4.51 -9.16
C ALA A 238 -16.66 -5.73 -9.26
N ALA A 239 -15.43 -5.57 -9.75
CA ALA A 239 -14.45 -6.64 -9.83
C ALA A 239 -14.07 -7.20 -8.44
N ALA A 240 -13.83 -6.32 -7.47
CA ALA A 240 -13.47 -6.71 -6.10
C ALA A 240 -14.62 -7.41 -5.37
N LEU A 241 -15.86 -6.90 -5.49
CA LEU A 241 -17.05 -7.52 -4.89
C LEU A 241 -17.37 -8.86 -5.56
N TYR A 242 -17.21 -8.96 -6.88
CA TYR A 242 -17.35 -10.21 -7.61
C TYR A 242 -16.35 -11.27 -7.11
N LEU A 243 -15.06 -10.92 -6.99
CA LEU A 243 -14.04 -11.83 -6.45
C LEU A 243 -14.34 -12.22 -4.99
N THR A 244 -14.80 -11.28 -4.17
CA THR A 244 -15.22 -11.55 -2.78
C THR A 244 -16.34 -12.60 -2.71
N TYR A 245 -17.30 -12.51 -3.63
CA TYR A 245 -18.39 -13.47 -3.75
C TYR A 245 -17.89 -14.84 -4.24
N VAL A 246 -17.13 -14.86 -5.34
CA VAL A 246 -16.65 -16.09 -5.99
C VAL A 246 -15.66 -16.86 -5.14
N TRP A 247 -14.86 -16.18 -4.32
CA TRP A 247 -13.94 -16.82 -3.37
C TRP A 247 -14.62 -17.32 -2.10
N GLY A 248 -15.92 -17.06 -1.93
CA GLY A 248 -16.74 -17.72 -0.92
C GLY A 248 -16.60 -17.14 0.50
N LEU A 249 -16.62 -15.79 0.64
CA LEU A 249 -16.54 -15.07 1.92
C LEU A 249 -17.22 -15.79 3.09
N ARG A 250 -18.51 -16.13 2.96
CA ARG A 250 -19.30 -16.74 4.04
C ARG A 250 -18.71 -18.05 4.59
N ARG A 251 -18.16 -18.90 3.72
CA ARG A 251 -17.57 -20.19 4.12
C ARG A 251 -16.23 -19.97 4.80
N SER A 252 -15.44 -19.04 4.27
CA SER A 252 -14.13 -18.68 4.81
C SER A 252 -14.17 -18.09 6.22
N LEU A 253 -15.29 -17.49 6.63
CA LEU A 253 -15.49 -16.98 8.00
C LEU A 253 -15.48 -18.07 9.08
N SER A 254 -15.66 -19.35 8.71
CA SER A 254 -15.54 -20.46 9.66
C SER A 254 -14.12 -20.68 10.18
N ILE A 255 -13.10 -20.19 9.44
CA ILE A 255 -11.69 -20.31 9.78
C ILE A 255 -11.16 -18.89 10.04
N PRO A 256 -10.83 -18.50 11.30
CA PRO A 256 -10.54 -17.11 11.64
C PRO A 256 -9.47 -16.45 10.75
N MET A 257 -8.34 -17.12 10.52
CA MET A 257 -7.26 -16.60 9.68
C MET A 257 -7.71 -16.34 8.24
N LEU A 258 -8.47 -17.28 7.65
CA LEU A 258 -8.98 -17.12 6.29
C LEU A 258 -10.08 -16.05 6.21
N GLY A 259 -10.90 -15.95 7.26
CA GLY A 259 -11.93 -14.93 7.42
C GLY A 259 -11.35 -13.53 7.40
N VAL A 260 -10.27 -13.25 8.14
CA VAL A 260 -9.62 -11.93 8.14
C VAL A 260 -9.15 -11.54 6.74
N LEU A 261 -8.56 -12.46 5.98
CA LEU A 261 -8.14 -12.18 4.60
C LEU A 261 -9.33 -11.84 3.68
N HIS A 262 -10.45 -12.55 3.80
CA HIS A 262 -11.63 -12.27 2.97
C HIS A 262 -12.35 -10.99 3.39
N ILE A 263 -12.40 -10.67 4.69
CA ILE A 263 -12.94 -9.42 5.21
C ILE A 263 -12.07 -8.24 4.74
N GLY A 264 -10.75 -8.35 4.87
CA GLY A 264 -9.81 -7.35 4.37
C GLY A 264 -9.98 -7.10 2.87
N PHE A 265 -10.12 -8.17 2.07
CA PHE A 265 -10.37 -7.99 0.64
C PHE A 265 -11.76 -7.43 0.33
N ALA A 266 -12.81 -7.78 1.09
CA ALA A 266 -14.14 -7.22 0.91
C ALA A 266 -14.16 -5.70 1.10
N TRP A 267 -13.34 -5.17 2.02
CA TRP A 267 -13.16 -3.73 2.20
C TRP A 267 -12.62 -3.02 0.96
N LEU A 268 -11.88 -3.69 0.07
CA LEU A 268 -11.49 -3.10 -1.21
C LEU A 268 -12.73 -2.74 -2.05
N GLY A 269 -13.67 -3.68 -2.17
CA GLY A 269 -14.92 -3.44 -2.90
C GLY A 269 -15.75 -2.31 -2.28
N ILE A 270 -15.87 -2.30 -0.95
CA ILE A 270 -16.60 -1.26 -0.20
C ILE A 270 -15.94 0.10 -0.38
N ALA A 271 -14.62 0.21 -0.21
CA ALA A 271 -13.90 1.47 -0.33
C ALA A 271 -14.06 2.09 -1.72
N MET A 272 -13.96 1.26 -2.76
CA MET A 272 -14.06 1.71 -4.15
C MET A 272 -15.50 2.08 -4.53
N LEU A 273 -16.49 1.41 -3.95
CA LEU A 273 -17.89 1.82 -4.06
C LEU A 273 -18.10 3.20 -3.42
N LEU A 274 -17.53 3.44 -2.23
CA LEU A 274 -17.60 4.75 -1.57
C LEU A 274 -16.92 5.84 -2.41
N PHE A 275 -15.76 5.57 -2.99
CA PHE A 275 -15.11 6.50 -3.93
C PHE A 275 -15.97 6.78 -5.17
N ALA A 276 -16.58 5.75 -5.76
CA ALA A 276 -17.44 5.89 -6.93
C ALA A 276 -18.68 6.74 -6.62
N VAL A 277 -19.36 6.48 -5.49
CA VAL A 277 -20.54 7.28 -5.10
C VAL A 277 -20.13 8.73 -4.77
N GLN A 278 -18.99 8.94 -4.11
CA GLN A 278 -18.52 10.28 -3.77
C GLN A 278 -18.20 11.10 -5.01
N SER A 279 -17.45 10.54 -5.95
CA SER A 279 -17.08 11.21 -7.20
C SER A 279 -18.27 11.41 -8.13
N PHE A 280 -19.21 10.46 -8.18
CA PHE A 280 -20.44 10.62 -8.94
C PHE A 280 -21.36 11.73 -8.38
N ALA A 281 -21.49 11.81 -7.05
CA ALA A 281 -22.20 12.93 -6.40
C ALA A 281 -21.50 14.27 -6.64
N SER A 282 -20.16 14.29 -6.58
CA SER A 282 -19.37 15.47 -6.94
C SER A 282 -19.57 15.86 -8.40
N PHE A 283 -19.70 14.90 -9.32
CA PHE A 283 -19.97 15.17 -10.74
C PHE A 283 -21.35 15.81 -10.95
N LEU A 284 -22.40 15.24 -10.37
CA LEU A 284 -23.77 15.78 -10.49
C LEU A 284 -23.91 17.18 -9.89
N SER A 285 -23.18 17.44 -8.79
CA SER A 285 -23.20 18.73 -8.10
C SER A 285 -22.19 19.75 -8.64
N HIS A 286 -21.56 19.50 -9.79
CA HIS A 286 -20.52 20.37 -10.36
C HIS A 286 -19.38 20.71 -9.38
N GLY A 287 -18.99 19.74 -8.55
CA GLY A 287 -17.90 19.84 -7.58
C GLY A 287 -18.30 20.41 -6.21
N GLN A 288 -19.57 20.75 -5.99
CA GLN A 288 -20.01 21.39 -4.75
C GLN A 288 -20.24 20.40 -3.60
N MET A 289 -20.53 19.13 -3.90
CA MET A 289 -20.87 18.13 -2.89
C MET A 289 -19.71 17.15 -2.66
N PHE A 290 -19.21 17.12 -1.42
CA PHE A 290 -18.20 16.16 -0.96
C PHE A 290 -18.67 15.48 0.32
N ILE A 291 -19.20 14.25 0.17
CA ILE A 291 -20.04 13.62 1.21
C ILE A 291 -19.23 13.09 2.40
N TRP A 292 -18.14 12.36 2.15
CA TRP A 292 -17.45 11.58 3.18
C TRP A 292 -16.00 11.97 3.44
N GLY A 293 -15.51 13.06 2.85
CA GLY A 293 -14.14 13.47 3.11
C GLY A 293 -13.12 12.43 2.61
N LEU A 294 -12.22 12.05 3.52
CA LEU A 294 -11.21 11.01 3.33
C LEU A 294 -11.68 9.62 3.80
N ALA A 295 -12.95 9.42 4.18
CA ALA A 295 -13.42 8.12 4.65
C ALA A 295 -13.23 6.98 3.61
N PRO A 296 -13.47 7.18 2.29
CA PRO A 296 -13.20 6.14 1.30
C PRO A 296 -11.72 5.71 1.28
N LEU A 297 -10.80 6.68 1.44
CA LEU A 297 -9.37 6.42 1.49
C LEU A 297 -8.98 5.61 2.73
N HIS A 298 -9.57 5.89 3.89
CA HIS A 298 -9.31 5.15 5.12
C HIS A 298 -9.98 3.76 5.10
N ALA A 299 -11.14 3.62 4.48
CA ALA A 299 -11.75 2.32 4.22
C ALA A 299 -10.82 1.43 3.38
N LEU A 300 -10.13 2.01 2.37
CA LEU A 300 -9.13 1.30 1.58
C LEU A 300 -7.87 0.97 2.38
N THR A 301 -7.26 1.98 3.01
CA THR A 301 -5.93 1.83 3.62
C THR A 301 -5.96 1.11 4.97
N ILE A 302 -6.98 1.34 5.80
CA ILE A 302 -7.15 0.66 7.09
C ILE A 302 -7.99 -0.61 6.88
N GLY A 303 -9.19 -0.46 6.32
CA GLY A 303 -10.13 -1.58 6.17
C GLY A 303 -9.58 -2.70 5.30
N CYS A 304 -8.93 -2.38 4.18
CA CYS A 304 -8.33 -3.39 3.31
C CYS A 304 -6.84 -3.61 3.60
N PHE A 305 -5.96 -2.62 3.38
CA PHE A 305 -4.52 -2.89 3.41
C PHE A 305 -4.01 -3.30 4.79
N ALA A 306 -4.40 -2.61 5.86
CA ALA A 306 -3.96 -2.98 7.21
C ALA A 306 -4.53 -4.33 7.65
N THR A 307 -5.81 -4.60 7.37
CA THR A 307 -6.44 -5.91 7.67
C THR A 307 -5.73 -7.05 6.95
N LEU A 308 -5.45 -6.91 5.64
CA LEU A 308 -4.74 -7.92 4.85
C LEU A 308 -3.27 -8.10 5.24
N LEU A 309 -2.66 -7.08 5.84
CA LEU A 309 -1.27 -7.14 6.30
C LEU A 309 -1.14 -7.86 7.64
N ILE A 310 -2.15 -7.72 8.51
CA ILE A 310 -2.18 -8.34 9.84
C ILE A 310 -2.70 -9.78 9.79
N GLY A 311 -3.71 -10.05 8.95
CA GLY A 311 -4.27 -11.39 8.75
C GLY A 311 -3.36 -12.31 7.97
#